data_AF-A0A9E5U8D1-F1
#
_entry.id   AF-A0A9E5U8D1-F1
#
_cell.length_a   1.000
_cell.length_b   1.000
_cell.length_c   1.000
_cell.angle_alpha   90.00
_cell.angle_beta   90.00
_cell.angle_gamma   90.00
#
_symmetry.space_group_name_H-M   'P 1'
#
loop_
_entity.id
_entity.type
_entity.pdbx_description
1 polymer ?
#
loop_
_entity_poly.entity_id
_entity_poly.type
_entity_poly.pdbx_seq_one_letter_code
_entity_poly.pdbx_strand_id
1 'polypeptide(L)'
;EPFQRLIPPAPGFLEALREATTEHGILLIFDEVVTGFRLAYGGAQEYYGVVPDLCALGKVIGGGFPLAAVAGRAEVMAHFDAGAVD
;
A
#
# COMPACT_ATOMS: atom_id res chain seq x y z
N GLU A 1 2.75 -4.91 6.13
CA GLU A 1 2.04 -3.82 6.84
C GLU A 1 3.07 -2.76 7.25
N PRO A 2 2.86 -1.48 6.91
CA PRO A 2 3.78 -0.38 7.28
C PRO A 2 3.78 -0.10 8.79
N PHE A 3 2.72 -0.49 9.49
CA PHE A 3 2.63 -0.54 10.95
C PHE A 3 2.13 -1.94 11.34
N GLN A 4 2.99 -2.76 11.94
CA GLN A 4 2.67 -4.16 12.18
C GLN A 4 1.90 -4.32 13.49
N ARG A 5 0.56 -4.30 13.40
CA ARG A 5 -0.39 -4.44 14.51
C ARG A 5 -0.26 -3.37 15.60
N LEU A 6 0.75 -3.45 16.46
CA LEU A 6 1.07 -2.52 17.54
C LEU A 6 2.57 -2.18 17.57
N ILE A 7 3.31 -2.61 16.55
CA ILE A 7 4.75 -2.44 16.43
C ILE A 7 4.99 -1.38 15.35
N PRO A 8 5.39 -0.15 15.73
CA PRO A 8 5.78 0.85 14.75
C PRO A 8 7.08 0.44 14.04
N PRO A 9 7.26 0.87 12.78
CA PRO A 9 8.54 0.71 12.12
C PRO A 9 9.62 1.49 12.89
N ALA A 10 10.85 0.98 12.88
CA ALA A 10 11.98 1.77 13.36
C ALA A 10 12.14 3.02 12.48
N PRO A 11 12.65 4.14 13.02
CA PRO A 11 12.91 5.34 12.23
C PRO A 11 13.78 5.03 11.00
N GLY A 12 13.37 5.49 9.83
CA GLY A 12 14.09 5.27 8.56
C GLY A 12 13.86 3.90 7.91
N PHE A 13 13.12 2.98 8.54
CA PHE A 13 12.94 1.63 8.00
C PHE A 13 12.10 1.63 6.71
N LEU A 14 11.00 2.37 6.66
CA LEU A 14 10.12 2.39 5.49
C LEU A 14 10.75 3.15 4.32
N GLU A 15 11.51 4.20 4.63
CA GLU A 15 12.30 4.98 3.70
C GLU A 15 13.41 4.11 3.07
N ALA A 16 14.17 3.38 3.90
CA ALA A 16 15.19 2.46 3.41
C ALA A 16 14.60 1.32 2.56
N LEU A 17 13.42 0.78 2.93
CA LEU A 17 12.71 -0.17 2.08
C LEU A 17 12.31 0.44 0.74
N ARG A 18 11.83 1.69 0.75
CA ARG A 18 11.44 2.40 -0.47
C ARG A 18 12.64 2.63 -1.38
N GLU A 19 13.76 3.07 -0.84
CA GLU A 19 15.00 3.26 -1.59
C GLU A 19 15.49 1.94 -2.18
N ALA A 20 15.64 0.90 -1.36
CA ALA A 20 16.15 -0.40 -1.80
C ALA A 20 15.26 -1.05 -2.88
N THR A 21 13.94 -0.99 -2.72
CA THR A 21 13.02 -1.53 -3.73
C THR A 21 13.12 -0.76 -5.05
N THR A 22 13.25 0.57 -4.99
CA THR A 22 13.43 1.41 -6.19
C THR A 22 14.73 1.10 -6.91
N GLU A 23 15.85 1.00 -6.17
CA GLU A 23 17.18 0.70 -6.71
C GLU A 23 17.21 -0.62 -7.49
N HIS A 24 16.48 -1.63 -7.01
CA HIS A 24 16.46 -2.96 -7.61
C HIS A 24 15.29 -3.20 -8.57
N GLY A 25 14.46 -2.19 -8.84
CA GLY A 25 13.26 -2.36 -9.68
C GLY A 25 12.23 -3.34 -9.09
N ILE A 26 12.20 -3.48 -7.77
CA ILE A 26 11.26 -4.32 -7.03
C ILE A 26 10.04 -3.48 -6.64
N LEU A 27 8.85 -4.07 -6.73
CA LEU A 27 7.63 -3.39 -6.25
C LEU A 27 7.57 -3.40 -4.71
N LEU A 28 7.44 -2.23 -4.11
CA LEU A 28 7.07 -2.07 -2.70
C LEU A 28 5.56 -2.19 -2.56
N ILE A 29 5.11 -3.11 -1.71
CA ILE A 29 3.70 -3.30 -1.41
C ILE A 29 3.44 -2.96 0.05
N PHE A 30 2.55 -2.01 0.31
CA PHE A 30 1.99 -1.86 1.65
C PHE A 30 0.70 -2.66 1.77
N ASP A 31 0.67 -3.53 2.78
CA ASP A 31 -0.60 -4.05 3.29
C ASP A 31 -1.19 -3.00 4.24
N GLU A 32 -2.17 -2.26 3.74
CA GLU A 32 -2.88 -1.21 4.45
C GLU A 32 -4.28 -1.64 4.86
N VAL A 33 -4.55 -2.95 4.93
CA VAL A 33 -5.86 -3.46 5.33
C VAL A 33 -6.27 -2.94 6.71
N VAL A 34 -5.31 -2.70 7.62
CA VAL A 34 -5.56 -2.08 8.94
C VAL A 34 -5.33 -0.58 8.94
N THR A 35 -4.23 -0.13 8.31
CA THR A 35 -3.72 1.24 8.46
C THR A 35 -4.40 2.24 7.53
N GLY A 36 -4.94 1.78 6.39
CA GLY A 36 -5.64 2.60 5.42
C GLY A 36 -6.86 3.26 6.02
N PHE A 37 -6.99 4.59 5.83
CA PHE A 37 -8.05 5.43 6.40
C PHE A 37 -8.15 5.39 7.93
N ARG A 38 -7.11 4.88 8.62
CA ARG A 38 -7.06 4.77 10.10
C ARG A 38 -5.99 5.65 10.70
N LEU A 39 -4.79 5.67 10.12
CA LEU A 39 -3.67 6.47 10.62
C LEU A 39 -3.74 7.92 10.14
N ALA A 40 -4.16 8.12 8.89
CA ALA A 40 -4.44 9.41 8.26
C ALA A 40 -5.47 9.21 7.14
N TYR A 41 -5.93 10.29 6.51
CA TYR A 41 -6.87 10.20 5.37
C TYR A 41 -6.27 9.39 4.22
N GLY A 42 -4.98 9.57 3.92
CA GLY A 42 -4.19 8.80 2.97
C GLY A 42 -3.50 7.56 3.55
N GLY A 43 -3.95 7.06 4.71
CA GLY A 43 -3.40 5.85 5.33
C GLY A 43 -1.99 6.03 5.89
N ALA A 44 -1.27 4.92 6.04
CA ALA A 44 0.11 4.92 6.50
C ALA A 44 1.06 5.61 5.51
N GLN A 45 0.73 5.62 4.21
CA GLN A 45 1.52 6.34 3.21
C GLN A 45 1.65 7.83 3.54
N GLU A 46 0.52 8.49 3.84
CA GLU A 46 0.51 9.90 4.25
C GLU A 46 1.17 10.05 5.63
N TYR A 47 0.81 9.18 6.58
CA TYR A 47 1.30 9.27 7.95
C TYR A 47 2.83 9.15 8.07
N TYR A 48 3.45 8.23 7.33
CA TYR A 48 4.90 8.01 7.32
C TYR A 48 5.64 8.73 6.18
N GLY A 49 4.92 9.38 5.25
CA GLY A 49 5.53 10.05 4.11
C GLY A 49 6.19 9.11 3.09
N VAL A 50 5.82 7.82 3.06
CA VAL A 50 6.38 6.81 2.15
C VAL A 50 5.27 6.23 1.28
N VAL A 51 5.40 6.38 -0.05
CA VAL A 51 4.41 5.90 -1.02
C VAL A 51 4.85 4.55 -1.62
N PRO A 52 4.07 3.47 -1.43
CA PRO A 52 4.33 2.17 -2.04
C PRO A 52 3.91 2.15 -3.52
N ASP A 53 4.32 1.12 -4.24
CA ASP A 53 3.94 0.93 -5.64
C ASP A 53 2.55 0.30 -5.75
N LEU A 54 2.21 -0.55 -4.79
CA LEU A 54 0.92 -1.19 -4.62
C LEU A 54 0.48 -1.10 -3.15
N CYS A 55 -0.82 -1.09 -2.96
CA CYS A 55 -1.47 -1.02 -1.67
C CYS A 55 -2.65 -2.00 -1.62
N ALA A 56 -2.66 -2.88 -0.63
CA ALA A 56 -3.80 -3.75 -0.33
C ALA A 56 -4.70 -3.08 0.71
N LEU A 57 -5.99 -2.98 0.42
CA LEU A 57 -6.99 -2.32 1.26
C LEU A 57 -8.12 -3.29 1.62
N GLY A 58 -8.71 -3.06 2.80
CA GLY A 58 -9.83 -3.83 3.31
C GLY A 58 -10.37 -3.19 4.59
N LYS A 59 -11.05 -3.98 5.43
CA LYS A 59 -11.64 -3.54 6.71
C LYS A 59 -12.46 -2.24 6.58
N VAL A 60 -11.87 -1.10 6.93
CA VAL A 60 -12.54 0.20 7.02
C VAL A 60 -13.20 0.60 5.70
N ILE A 61 -12.59 0.27 4.55
CA ILE A 61 -13.14 0.65 3.25
C ILE A 61 -14.52 0.03 2.98
N GLY A 62 -14.82 -1.12 3.58
CA GLY A 62 -16.10 -1.79 3.44
C GLY A 62 -17.17 -1.27 4.41
N GLY A 63 -16.81 -0.45 5.39
CA GLY A 63 -17.78 0.07 6.37
C GLY A 63 -18.55 -1.02 7.13
N GLY A 64 -17.97 -2.21 7.30
CA GLY A 64 -18.63 -3.38 7.90
C GLY A 64 -19.16 -4.41 6.90
N PHE A 65 -19.10 -4.12 5.59
CA PHE A 65 -19.43 -5.06 4.52
C PHE A 65 -18.18 -5.74 3.93
N PRO A 66 -18.33 -6.87 3.22
CA PRO A 66 -17.23 -7.51 2.51
C PRO A 66 -16.76 -6.67 1.32
N LEU A 67 -15.65 -5.94 1.50
CA LEU A 67 -14.98 -5.20 0.45
C LEU A 67 -13.47 -5.25 0.65
N ALA A 68 -12.75 -5.51 -0.43
CA ALA A 68 -11.30 -5.41 -0.52
C ALA A 68 -10.94 -4.70 -1.83
N ALA A 69 -9.77 -4.07 -1.86
CA ALA A 69 -9.26 -3.42 -3.05
C ALA A 69 -7.74 -3.57 -3.14
N VAL A 70 -7.23 -3.64 -4.37
CA VAL A 70 -5.83 -3.43 -4.68
C VAL A 70 -5.74 -2.11 -5.42
N ALA A 71 -4.88 -1.21 -4.96
CA ALA A 71 -4.62 0.07 -5.58
C ALA A 71 -3.12 0.21 -5.83
N GLY A 72 -2.71 1.06 -6.75
CA GLY A 72 -1.30 1.31 -7.01
C GLY A 72 -1.05 2.02 -8.33
N ARG A 73 0.20 1.97 -8.79
CA ARG A 73 0.62 2.64 -10.02
C ARG A 73 -0.14 2.10 -11.24
N ALA A 74 -0.51 3.01 -12.14
CA ALA A 74 -1.35 2.71 -13.29
C ALA A 74 -0.73 1.66 -14.21
N GLU A 75 0.59 1.72 -14.45
CA GLU A 75 1.31 0.76 -15.28
C GLU A 75 1.31 -0.66 -14.70
N VAL A 76 1.25 -0.80 -13.36
CA VAL A 76 1.13 -2.10 -12.70
C VAL A 76 -0.32 -2.59 -12.81
N MET A 77 -1.29 -1.71 -12.51
CA MET A 77 -2.72 -2.05 -12.57
C MET A 77 -3.21 -2.38 -13.98
N ALA A 78 -2.57 -1.84 -15.02
CA ALA A 78 -2.91 -2.12 -16.42
C ALA A 78 -2.82 -3.61 -16.79
N HIS A 79 -2.06 -4.42 -16.05
CA HIS A 79 -2.00 -5.88 -16.26
C HIS A 79 -3.33 -6.59 -15.96
N PHE A 80 -4.25 -5.93 -15.24
CA PHE A 80 -5.59 -6.44 -14.95
C PHE A 80 -6.65 -5.88 -15.92
N ASP A 81 -6.26 -5.07 -16.91
CA ASP A 81 -7.19 -4.56 -17.91
C ASP A 81 -7.63 -5.69 -18.85
N ALA A 82 -8.89 -6.11 -18.69
CA ALA A 82 -9.48 -7.14 -19.53
C ALA A 82 -9.63 -6.72 -21.00
N GLY A 83 -9.64 -5.41 -21.30
CA GLY A 83 -9.68 -4.88 -22.65
C GLY A 83 -8.32 -4.81 -23.35
N ALA A 84 -7.22 -5.07 -22.63
CA ALA A 84 -5.87 -5.05 -23.18
C ALA A 84 -5.41 -6.39 -23.76
N VAL A 85 -6.25 -7.44 -23.68
CA VAL A 85 -5.98 -8.76 -24.25
C VAL A 85 -6.92 -8.97 -25.44
N ASP A 86 -6.35 -8.95 -26.65
CA ASP A 86 -7.03 -9.33 -27.91
C ASP A 86 -7.28 -10.85 -27.99
#